data_AF-A0A372JJI8-F1
#
_entry.id   AF-A0A372JJI8-F1
#
_cell.length_a   1.000
_cell.length_b   1.000
_cell.length_c   1.000
_cell.angle_alpha   90.00
_cell.angle_beta   90.00
_cell.angle_gamma   90.00
#
_symmetry.space_group_name_H-M   'P 1'
#
loop_
_entity.id
_entity.type
_entity.pdbx_description
1 polymer ?
#
loop_
_entity_poly.entity_id
_entity_poly.type
_entity_poly.pdbx_seq_one_letter_code
_entity_poly.pdbx_strand_id
1 'polypeptide(L)'
;MSDSYTKANFGTMQQAQADFTLTYRALVDELQDLEKELEKHLQQWEGDAVQAYWEAKRQWDAAAQHIGTVLNQLGVVIGEAHSNYSAAERKNQGIWAG
;
A
#
# COMPACT_ATOMS: atom_id res chain seq x y z
N MET A 1 19.19 24.35 -7.04
CA MET A 1 19.56 23.16 -6.24
C MET A 1 18.36 22.51 -5.54
N SER A 2 17.31 23.24 -5.15
CA SER A 2 16.09 22.66 -4.54
C SER A 2 15.19 21.87 -5.51
N ASP A 3 15.12 22.26 -6.79
CA ASP A 3 14.23 21.62 -7.78
C ASP A 3 14.62 20.17 -8.10
N SER A 4 15.89 19.94 -8.42
CA SER A 4 16.40 18.60 -8.75
C SER A 4 16.33 17.64 -7.56
N TYR A 5 16.57 18.13 -6.34
CA TYR A 5 16.43 17.34 -5.11
C TYR A 5 14.97 16.91 -4.86
N THR A 6 14.03 17.83 -5.08
CA THR A 6 12.59 17.54 -4.90
C THR A 6 12.08 16.54 -5.94
N LYS A 7 12.48 16.68 -7.21
CA LYS A 7 12.16 15.72 -8.28
C LYS A 7 12.73 14.32 -8.01
N ALA A 8 14.00 14.23 -7.59
CA ALA A 8 14.63 12.97 -7.25
C ALA A 8 13.92 12.27 -6.09
N ASN A 9 13.59 13.03 -5.03
CA ASN A 9 12.84 12.52 -3.88
C ASN A 9 11.44 12.02 -4.30
N PHE A 10 10.76 12.76 -5.16
CA PHE A 10 9.48 12.34 -5.71
C PHE A 10 9.56 11.01 -6.47
N GLY A 11 10.54 10.88 -7.37
CA GLY A 11 10.78 9.62 -8.09
C GLY A 11 11.05 8.44 -7.14
N THR A 12 11.83 8.66 -6.08
CA THR A 12 12.07 7.62 -5.07
C THR A 12 10.81 7.26 -4.28
N MET A 13 9.93 8.23 -3.98
CA MET A 13 8.65 7.96 -3.31
C MET A 13 7.68 7.16 -4.19
N GLN A 14 7.61 7.47 -5.49
CA GLN A 14 6.81 6.68 -6.43
C GLN A 14 7.30 5.23 -6.54
N GLN A 15 8.62 5.04 -6.61
CA GLN A 15 9.19 3.70 -6.63
C GLN A 15 8.86 2.94 -5.35
N ALA A 16 9.05 3.56 -4.17
CA ALA A 16 8.71 2.95 -2.90
C ALA A 16 7.22 2.58 -2.81
N GLN A 17 6.31 3.42 -3.32
CA GLN A 17 4.88 3.10 -3.40
C GLN A 17 4.61 1.86 -4.27
N ALA A 18 5.27 1.76 -5.42
CA ALA A 18 5.15 0.61 -6.31
C ALA A 18 5.65 -0.68 -5.62
N ASP A 19 6.81 -0.60 -4.97
CA ASP A 19 7.39 -1.71 -4.22
C ASP A 19 6.46 -2.16 -3.09
N PHE A 20 5.93 -1.23 -2.28
CA PHE A 20 4.95 -1.56 -1.24
C PHE A 20 3.68 -2.19 -1.80
N THR A 21 3.20 -1.72 -2.95
CA THR A 21 2.02 -2.31 -3.61
C THR A 21 2.29 -3.75 -4.03
N LEU A 22 3.49 -4.06 -4.53
CA LEU A 22 3.88 -5.42 -4.88
C LEU A 22 3.98 -6.30 -3.64
N THR A 23 4.65 -5.84 -2.59
CA THR A 23 4.75 -6.58 -1.32
C THR A 23 3.39 -6.83 -0.69
N TYR A 24 2.48 -5.84 -0.77
CA TYR A 24 1.11 -5.99 -0.27
C TYR A 24 0.32 -7.06 -1.04
N ARG A 25 0.46 -7.11 -2.36
CA ARG A 25 -0.17 -8.19 -3.16
C ARG A 25 0.35 -9.55 -2.75
N ALA A 26 1.67 -9.69 -2.62
CA ALA A 26 2.29 -10.94 -2.16
C ALA A 26 1.79 -11.35 -0.77
N LEU A 27 1.61 -10.41 0.15
CA LEU A 27 1.02 -10.67 1.47
C LEU A 27 -0.42 -11.19 1.37
N VAL A 28 -1.25 -10.55 0.55
CA VAL A 28 -2.66 -10.96 0.38
C VAL A 28 -2.73 -12.35 -0.25
N ASP A 29 -1.90 -12.63 -1.25
CA ASP A 29 -1.85 -13.94 -1.91
C ASP A 29 -1.43 -15.04 -0.90
N GLU A 30 -0.40 -14.78 -0.08
CA GLU A 30 0.04 -15.70 0.97
C GLU A 30 -1.07 -15.97 1.99
N LEU A 31 -1.80 -14.94 2.44
CA LEU A 31 -2.92 -15.11 3.37
C LEU A 31 -4.06 -15.93 2.75
N GLN A 32 -4.34 -15.75 1.46
CA GLN A 32 -5.35 -16.54 0.75
C GLN A 32 -4.94 -18.00 0.61
N ASP A 33 -3.67 -18.27 0.35
CA ASP A 33 -3.18 -19.64 0.23
C ASP A 33 -3.13 -20.34 1.59
N LEU A 34 -2.72 -19.64 2.65
CA LEU A 34 -2.84 -20.10 4.03
C LEU A 34 -4.30 -20.44 4.38
N GLU A 35 -5.24 -19.53 4.07
CA GLU A 35 -6.67 -19.76 4.31
C GLU A 35 -7.17 -21.03 3.60
N LYS A 36 -6.89 -21.19 2.30
CA LYS A 36 -7.27 -22.38 1.54
C LYS A 36 -6.66 -23.66 2.11
N GLU A 37 -5.43 -23.61 2.62
CA GLU A 37 -4.79 -24.77 3.23
C GLU A 37 -5.49 -25.15 4.54
N LEU A 38 -5.69 -24.18 5.43
CA LEU A 38 -6.31 -24.40 6.73
C LEU A 38 -7.77 -24.86 6.60
N GLU A 39 -8.54 -24.29 5.67
CA GLU A 39 -9.93 -24.65 5.46
C GLU A 39 -10.12 -26.09 4.97
N LYS A 40 -9.15 -26.68 4.25
CA LYS A 40 -9.20 -28.10 3.86
C LYS A 40 -9.23 -29.04 5.06
N HIS A 41 -8.58 -28.64 6.14
CA HIS A 41 -8.45 -29.44 7.36
C HIS A 41 -9.45 -29.04 8.44
N LEU A 42 -10.22 -27.96 8.23
CA LEU A 42 -11.14 -27.42 9.24
C LEU A 42 -12.19 -28.44 9.72
N GLN A 43 -12.64 -29.32 8.83
CA GLN A 43 -13.60 -30.38 9.17
C GLN A 43 -13.02 -31.44 10.13
N GLN A 44 -11.70 -31.54 10.22
CA GLN A 44 -10.98 -32.48 11.08
C GLN A 44 -10.64 -31.86 12.44
N TRP A 45 -10.88 -30.56 12.63
CA TRP A 45 -10.53 -29.84 13.85
C TRP A 45 -11.67 -29.88 14.86
N GLU A 46 -11.32 -29.94 16.14
CA GLU A 46 -12.28 -29.86 17.24
C GLU A 46 -12.76 -28.42 17.47
N GLY A 47 -13.90 -28.25 18.14
CA GLY A 47 -14.63 -26.98 18.23
C GLY A 47 -13.79 -25.78 18.68
N ASP A 48 -12.89 -25.95 19.64
CA ASP A 48 -12.05 -24.85 20.16
C ASP A 48 -10.98 -24.40 19.14
N ALA A 49 -10.42 -25.34 18.36
CA ALA A 49 -9.45 -25.03 17.31
C ALA A 49 -10.11 -24.27 16.14
N VAL A 50 -11.37 -24.62 15.83
CA VAL A 50 -12.16 -23.90 14.82
C VAL A 50 -12.42 -22.45 15.27
N GLN A 51 -12.77 -22.23 16.54
CA GLN A 51 -12.97 -20.87 17.06
C GLN A 51 -11.69 -20.03 17.00
N ALA A 52 -10.56 -20.59 17.45
CA ALA A 52 -9.26 -19.93 17.41
C ALA A 52 -8.84 -19.54 15.98
N TYR A 53 -9.12 -20.40 15.00
CA TYR A 53 -8.92 -20.11 13.59
C TYR A 53 -9.71 -18.89 13.12
N TRP A 54 -11.03 -18.86 13.37
CA TRP A 54 -11.86 -17.74 12.92
C TRP A 54 -11.45 -16.42 13.56
N GLU A 55 -10.98 -16.45 14.80
CA GLU A 55 -10.41 -15.29 15.46
C GLU A 55 -9.11 -14.83 14.81
N ALA A 56 -8.17 -15.74 14.56
CA ALA A 56 -6.93 -15.42 13.86
C ALA A 56 -7.20 -14.87 12.45
N LYS A 57 -8.17 -15.48 11.74
CA LYS A 57 -8.60 -15.04 10.41
C LYS A 57 -9.08 -13.60 10.39
N ARG A 58 -9.97 -13.27 11.31
CA ARG A 58 -10.46 -11.89 11.46
C ARG A 58 -9.32 -10.91 11.73
N GLN A 59 -8.32 -11.30 12.51
CA GLN A 59 -7.19 -10.42 12.84
C GLN A 59 -6.30 -10.15 11.63
N TRP A 60 -5.89 -11.19 10.88
CA TRP A 60 -5.04 -10.98 9.71
C TRP A 60 -5.79 -10.28 8.57
N ASP A 61 -7.08 -10.56 8.39
CA ASP A 61 -7.92 -9.91 7.37
C ASP A 61 -8.03 -8.41 7.65
N ALA A 62 -8.29 -8.04 8.91
CA ALA A 62 -8.33 -6.65 9.34
C ALA A 62 -6.99 -5.94 9.15
N ALA A 63 -5.87 -6.61 9.47
CA ALA A 63 -4.54 -6.07 9.30
C ALA A 63 -4.21 -5.83 7.81
N ALA A 64 -4.51 -6.79 6.93
CA ALA A 64 -4.32 -6.65 5.50
C ALA A 64 -5.15 -5.50 4.92
N GLN A 65 -6.43 -5.40 5.29
CA GLN A 65 -7.28 -4.28 4.88
C GLN A 65 -6.75 -2.92 5.34
N HIS A 66 -6.20 -2.85 6.57
CA HIS A 66 -5.61 -1.63 7.09
C HIS A 66 -4.37 -1.22 6.27
N ILE A 67 -3.48 -2.17 5.96
CA ILE A 67 -2.32 -1.92 5.10
C ILE A 67 -2.75 -1.39 3.73
N GLY A 68 -3.74 -2.05 3.09
CA GLY A 68 -4.27 -1.58 1.80
C GLY A 68 -4.82 -0.15 1.87
N THR A 69 -5.49 0.21 2.97
CA THR A 69 -5.98 1.57 3.19
C THR A 69 -4.83 2.59 3.29
N VAL A 70 -3.80 2.29 4.07
CA VAL A 70 -2.63 3.17 4.23
C VAL A 70 -1.88 3.34 2.91
N LEU A 71 -1.74 2.28 2.12
CA LEU A 71 -1.07 2.36 0.80
C LEU A 71 -1.86 3.20 -0.20
N ASN A 72 -3.20 3.11 -0.19
CA ASN A 72 -4.04 3.98 -1.01
C ASN A 72 -3.89 5.45 -0.61
N GLN A 73 -3.88 5.75 0.69
CA GLN A 73 -3.65 7.11 1.19
C GLN A 73 -2.26 7.64 0.79
N LEU A 74 -1.23 6.80 0.90
CA LEU A 74 0.13 7.14 0.46
C LEU A 74 0.15 7.51 -1.03
N GLY A 75 -0.51 6.73 -1.88
CA GLY A 75 -0.61 7.01 -3.31
C GLY A 75 -1.28 8.36 -3.62
N VAL A 76 -2.34 8.71 -2.89
CA VAL A 76 -3.01 10.02 -3.02
C VAL A 76 -2.06 11.16 -2.64
N VAL A 77 -1.39 11.07 -1.49
CA VAL A 77 -0.45 12.10 -1.01
C VAL A 77 0.69 12.33 -1.99
N ILE A 78 1.25 11.26 -2.55
CA ILE A 78 2.29 11.34 -3.59
C ILE A 78 1.72 12.05 -4.84
N GLY A 79 0.53 11.65 -5.31
CA GLY A 79 -0.10 12.29 -6.48
C GLY A 79 -0.37 13.79 -6.30
N GLU A 80 -0.86 14.20 -5.12
CA GLU A 80 -1.10 15.61 -4.79
C GLU A 80 0.20 16.41 -4.74
N ALA A 81 1.25 15.87 -4.11
CA ALA A 81 2.56 16.51 -4.06
C ALA A 81 3.13 16.77 -5.46
N HIS A 82 2.99 15.80 -6.38
CA HIS A 82 3.39 15.97 -7.78
C HIS A 82 2.64 17.10 -8.49
N SER A 83 1.32 17.10 -8.37
CA SER A 83 0.45 18.09 -9.02
C SER A 83 0.81 19.50 -8.57
N ASN A 84 0.89 19.71 -7.25
CA ASN A 84 1.26 20.98 -6.63
C ASN A 84 2.63 21.47 -7.08
N TYR A 85 3.61 20.57 -7.12
CA TYR A 85 4.96 20.87 -7.57
C TYR A 85 5.01 21.29 -9.04
N SER A 86 4.39 20.50 -9.92
CA SER A 86 4.37 20.77 -11.36
C SER A 86 3.65 22.08 -11.72
N ALA A 87 2.65 22.47 -10.93
CA ALA A 87 1.95 23.73 -11.08
C ALA A 87 2.80 24.92 -10.62
N ALA A 88 3.50 24.79 -9.50
CA ALA A 88 4.41 25.81 -8.98
C ALA A 88 5.56 26.08 -9.96
N GLU A 89 6.16 25.03 -10.54
CA GLU A 89 7.24 25.17 -11.52
C GLU A 89 6.77 25.87 -12.79
N ARG A 90 5.62 25.45 -13.36
CA ARG A 90 5.03 26.11 -14.54
C ARG A 90 4.71 27.58 -14.30
N LYS A 91 4.19 27.91 -13.11
CA LYS A 91 3.91 29.30 -12.72
C LYS A 91 5.20 30.12 -12.63
N ASN A 92 6.25 29.58 -12.02
CA ASN A 92 7.53 30.25 -11.90
C ASN A 92 8.18 30.44 -13.28
N GLN A 93 8.21 29.44 -14.14
CA GLN A 93 8.74 29.59 -15.51
C GLN A 93 7.97 30.64 -16.32
N GLY A 94 6.64 30.72 -16.17
CA GLY A 94 5.82 31.74 -16.82
C GLY A 94 6.08 33.18 -16.35
N ILE A 95 6.55 33.37 -15.11
CA ILE A 95 6.90 34.69 -14.56
C ILE A 95 8.26 35.18 -15.08
N TRP A 96 9.19 34.26 -15.38
CA TRP A 96 10.55 34.60 -15.79
C TRP A 96 10.76 34.56 -17.31
N ALA A 97 9.77 34.07 -18.07
CA ALA A 97 9.78 34.02 -19.52
C ALA A 97 9.04 35.20 -20.20
N GLY A 98 8.48 36.13 -19.41
CA GLY A 98 7.89 37.39 -19.87
C GLY A 98 8.65 38.58 -19.34
#